data_AF-A0A2T9Z0Q4-F1
#
_entry.id   AF-A0A2T9Z0Q4-F1
#
_cell.length_a   1.000
_cell.length_b   1.000
_cell.length_c   1.000
_cell.angle_alpha   90.00
_cell.angle_beta   90.00
_cell.angle_gamma   90.00
#
_symmetry.space_group_name_H-M   'P 1'
#
loop_
_entity.id
_entity.type
_entity.pdbx_description
1 polymer ?
#
loop_
_entity_poly.entity_id
_entity_poly.type
_entity_poly.pdbx_seq_one_letter_code
_entity_poly.pdbx_strand_id
1 'polypeptide(L)'
;MAQNRDEVVMMDPDVTPAIATKVIGTSDMQIEEAKRPDFKPLNIKESNGGKIQTRKVRIPSNRLTPLKNNWMKIYTPIVEHLKLQIRMLPRQKVVELRTCTETEDTSSIQRAADFVRAFSIGFDIDDAAALLRLDELYLESFEIKDVKTLQGDHLARAIGRIAGKDGKTKFTIENTSKTRIVLADTRIHILGSFKNIKIARDAISNLILGSPPGKVYANLRTIASRLKELKYITTPSGITFTLYSTGMLLARINFNLSASFASKCFQKQITAKTREFSTKKITQFFKPSSEKTSTHPILLLSKQKFFQTKFREYSNWEKYGKVDYGVRGSWSDGSKGHRGYRKPFFSFDLSPKSVIYGIIGINCGVFLLWKYAEKRARFFNDLRLNQFMCDNFLFSVEKIKQNKFWVAITSEFSHISGLHLLANSVALYSIGTQTAQFLGAKKFLAFYLMACLSSSVFSYAYKAYLSPILFNNKRNFDHDLSLGSSGATNATVVLFASLFPRSTFLVFFIPCPAWLAAIGFIGFDIYNSLFAKIEWLGSSAHIGGAAFGFSYYWFYLKQYVRKF
;
A
#
# COMPACT_ATOMS: atom_id res chain seq x y z
N MET A 1 51.08 -30.03 -23.47
CA MET A 1 51.71 -29.92 -22.13
C MET A 1 52.23 -28.51 -21.98
N ALA A 2 51.97 -27.90 -20.83
CA ALA A 2 52.20 -26.50 -20.51
C ALA A 2 53.69 -26.11 -20.45
N GLN A 3 54.00 -24.83 -20.63
CA GLN A 3 54.54 -23.98 -19.55
C GLN A 3 54.70 -22.50 -19.94
N ASN A 4 54.27 -21.64 -19.00
CA ASN A 4 54.53 -20.20 -18.88
C ASN A 4 56.02 -19.85 -18.84
N ARG A 5 56.35 -18.60 -19.21
CA ARG A 5 57.26 -17.72 -18.44
C ARG A 5 57.14 -16.25 -18.85
N ASP A 6 56.66 -15.49 -17.88
CA ASP A 6 56.76 -14.05 -17.55
C ASP A 6 57.82 -13.21 -18.29
N GLU A 7 57.41 -12.09 -18.88
CA GLU A 7 58.28 -10.97 -19.24
C GLU A 7 58.23 -9.88 -18.16
N VAL A 8 59.39 -9.64 -17.55
CA VAL A 8 59.68 -8.61 -16.56
C VAL A 8 60.10 -7.34 -17.30
N VAL A 9 59.41 -6.23 -17.08
CA VAL A 9 59.84 -4.90 -17.55
C VAL A 9 60.70 -4.24 -16.48
N MET A 10 61.95 -3.96 -16.82
CA MET A 10 62.98 -3.34 -15.99
C MET A 10 62.66 -1.86 -15.73
N MET A 11 62.88 -1.39 -14.49
CA MET A 11 62.92 0.03 -14.12
C MET A 11 64.40 0.45 -14.01
N ASP A 12 64.80 1.45 -14.79
CA ASP A 12 66.11 2.10 -14.65
C ASP A 12 66.10 3.12 -13.50
N PRO A 13 67.11 3.12 -12.60
CA PRO A 13 67.22 4.08 -11.51
C PRO A 13 68.34 5.07 -11.81
N ASP A 14 68.05 6.22 -12.43
CA ASP A 14 68.93 7.39 -12.35
C ASP A 14 68.28 8.58 -13.05
N VAL A 15 67.62 9.47 -12.28
CA VAL A 15 67.71 10.93 -12.46
C VAL A 15 67.31 11.59 -11.13
N THR A 16 68.30 11.99 -10.32
CA THR A 16 68.13 13.07 -9.34
C THR A 16 68.40 14.41 -10.03
N PRO A 17 67.51 15.42 -9.96
CA PRO A 17 67.84 16.75 -10.44
C PRO A 17 68.43 17.60 -9.29
N ALA A 18 69.63 18.13 -9.55
CA ALA A 18 70.35 19.06 -8.70
C ALA A 18 69.65 20.43 -8.59
N ILE A 19 69.76 21.00 -7.40
CA ILE A 19 69.26 22.32 -7.00
C ILE A 19 70.08 23.42 -7.70
N ALA A 20 69.41 24.25 -8.51
CA ALA A 20 69.97 25.50 -9.01
C ALA A 20 69.09 26.67 -8.55
N THR A 21 69.55 27.36 -7.51
CA THR A 21 68.94 28.57 -6.95
C THR A 21 69.14 29.76 -7.90
N LYS A 22 68.04 30.36 -8.37
CA LYS A 22 68.04 31.69 -8.99
C LYS A 22 66.89 32.50 -8.40
N VAL A 23 67.24 33.47 -7.56
CA VAL A 23 66.33 34.41 -6.88
C VAL A 23 66.06 35.60 -7.80
N ILE A 24 64.82 35.80 -8.25
CA ILE A 24 64.27 37.13 -8.61
C ILE A 24 62.74 37.13 -8.38
N GLY A 25 62.26 38.06 -7.56
CA GLY A 25 60.97 38.74 -7.74
C GLY A 25 59.71 38.10 -7.14
N THR A 26 59.29 38.64 -6.00
CA THR A 26 57.94 38.50 -5.45
C THR A 26 56.86 38.87 -6.48
N SER A 27 56.13 37.88 -6.95
CA SER A 27 54.83 38.05 -7.60
C SER A 27 53.96 36.83 -7.29
N ASP A 28 52.70 37.08 -7.03
CA ASP A 28 51.76 36.23 -6.30
C ASP A 28 51.68 34.79 -6.82
N MET A 29 51.76 33.80 -5.91
CA MET A 29 51.35 32.43 -6.20
C MET A 29 49.82 32.39 -6.33
N GLN A 30 49.31 32.61 -7.53
CA GLN A 30 47.98 32.16 -7.89
C GLN A 30 48.02 30.64 -8.08
N ILE A 31 47.35 29.93 -7.18
CA ILE A 31 47.02 28.52 -7.35
C ILE A 31 46.00 28.46 -8.51
N GLU A 32 46.44 28.13 -9.72
CA GLU A 32 45.50 27.77 -10.78
C GLU A 32 44.80 26.46 -10.39
N GLU A 33 43.51 26.54 -10.10
CA GLU A 33 42.65 25.37 -9.98
C GLU A 33 42.73 24.56 -11.27
N ALA A 34 43.31 23.35 -11.21
CA ALA A 34 43.29 22.40 -12.31
C ALA A 34 41.83 22.17 -12.77
N LYS A 35 41.48 22.77 -13.91
CA LYS A 35 40.14 22.67 -14.52
C LYS A 35 39.84 21.19 -14.75
N ARG A 36 38.86 20.65 -14.01
CA ARG A 36 38.42 19.26 -14.15
C ARG A 36 38.08 19.00 -15.63
N PRO A 37 38.56 17.90 -16.24
CA PRO A 37 38.22 17.59 -17.63
C PRO A 37 36.70 17.42 -17.75
N ASP A 38 36.08 18.28 -18.56
CA ASP A 38 34.65 18.25 -18.86
C ASP A 38 34.43 17.27 -20.02
N PHE A 39 34.08 16.03 -19.68
CA PHE A 39 33.73 15.02 -20.69
C PHE A 39 32.29 15.25 -21.14
N LYS A 40 32.14 15.66 -22.41
CA LYS A 40 30.81 15.72 -23.03
C LYS A 40 30.21 14.30 -23.07
N PRO A 41 28.90 14.15 -22.80
CA PRO A 41 28.25 12.85 -22.89
C PRO A 41 28.41 12.27 -24.29
N LEU A 42 28.85 11.01 -24.37
CA LEU A 42 29.04 10.27 -25.62
C LEU A 42 27.75 10.22 -26.42
N ASN A 43 27.85 10.46 -27.73
CA ASN A 43 26.72 10.29 -28.63
C ASN A 43 26.45 8.77 -28.82
N ILE A 44 25.18 8.36 -28.91
CA ILE A 44 24.77 6.95 -29.02
C ILE A 44 25.45 6.25 -30.21
N LYS A 45 25.79 7.01 -31.27
CA LYS A 45 26.54 6.55 -32.44
C LYS A 45 27.95 6.05 -32.09
N GLU A 46 28.61 6.67 -31.12
CA GLU A 46 29.94 6.29 -30.62
C GLU A 46 29.84 5.13 -29.61
N SER A 47 28.76 5.06 -28.83
CA SER A 47 28.53 3.99 -27.85
C SER A 47 28.43 2.59 -28.45
N ASN A 48 27.97 2.44 -29.69
CA ASN A 48 27.84 1.15 -30.37
C ASN A 48 28.98 0.86 -31.38
N GLY A 49 29.98 1.76 -31.49
CA GLY A 49 31.04 1.67 -32.49
C GLY A 49 30.52 1.60 -33.93
N GLY A 50 29.36 2.22 -34.23
CA GLY A 50 28.74 2.23 -35.55
C GLY A 50 28.25 0.87 -36.08
N LYS A 51 28.23 -0.20 -35.27
CA LYS A 51 27.86 -1.54 -35.72
C LYS A 51 26.35 -1.67 -35.93
N ILE A 52 25.95 -2.09 -37.13
CA ILE A 52 24.55 -2.40 -37.46
C ILE A 52 24.11 -3.64 -36.67
N GLN A 53 23.08 -3.49 -35.84
CA GLN A 53 22.49 -4.60 -35.11
C GLN A 53 21.36 -5.22 -35.91
N THR A 54 21.29 -6.56 -35.91
CA THR A 54 20.20 -7.29 -36.56
C THR A 54 19.55 -8.25 -35.58
N ARG A 55 18.23 -8.37 -35.65
CA ARG A 55 17.43 -9.30 -34.84
C ARG A 55 16.46 -10.06 -35.73
N LYS A 56 16.32 -11.36 -35.48
CA LYS A 56 15.45 -12.25 -36.24
C LYS A 56 14.39 -12.84 -35.32
N VAL A 57 13.12 -12.70 -35.67
CA VAL A 57 11.99 -13.26 -34.92
C VAL A 57 11.31 -14.32 -35.77
N ARG A 58 11.21 -15.54 -35.24
CA ARG A 58 10.55 -16.66 -35.92
C ARG A 58 9.03 -16.59 -35.72
N ILE A 59 8.29 -16.91 -36.77
CA ILE A 59 6.83 -16.83 -36.79
C ILE A 59 6.24 -18.23 -37.02
N PRO A 60 5.33 -18.69 -36.14
CA PRO A 60 4.58 -19.92 -36.31
C PRO A 60 3.78 -19.97 -37.62
N SER A 61 3.63 -21.15 -38.20
CA SER A 61 2.92 -21.34 -39.49
C SER A 61 1.47 -20.84 -39.43
N ASN A 62 0.76 -21.06 -38.31
CA ASN A 62 -0.61 -20.61 -38.09
C ASN A 62 -0.77 -19.08 -38.01
N ARG A 63 0.33 -18.33 -37.83
CA ARG A 63 0.33 -16.86 -37.75
C ARG A 63 0.88 -16.18 -38.99
N LEU A 64 1.36 -16.93 -39.98
CA LEU A 64 1.91 -16.38 -41.22
C LEU A 64 0.84 -15.71 -42.10
N THR A 65 -0.37 -16.28 -42.18
CA THR A 65 -1.47 -15.70 -42.97
C THR A 65 -1.97 -14.37 -42.36
N PRO A 66 -2.28 -14.29 -41.04
CA PRO A 66 -2.58 -13.01 -40.40
C PRO A 66 -1.47 -11.97 -40.52
N LEU A 67 -0.20 -12.40 -40.49
CA LEU A 67 0.94 -11.50 -40.67
C LEU A 67 0.95 -10.85 -42.05
N LYS A 68 0.72 -11.62 -43.12
CA LYS A 68 0.67 -11.09 -44.49
C LYS A 68 -0.49 -10.12 -44.66
N ASN A 69 -1.67 -10.47 -44.16
CA ASN A 69 -2.87 -9.66 -44.32
C ASN A 69 -2.76 -8.30 -43.62
N ASN A 70 -2.11 -8.27 -42.44
CA ASN A 70 -1.96 -7.07 -41.64
C ASN A 70 -0.53 -6.48 -41.68
N TRP A 71 0.28 -6.84 -42.68
CA TRP A 71 1.70 -6.45 -42.73
C TRP A 71 1.90 -4.94 -42.65
N MET A 72 1.08 -4.16 -43.38
CA MET A 72 1.16 -2.70 -43.36
C MET A 72 0.99 -2.12 -41.96
N LYS A 73 0.03 -2.63 -41.17
CA LYS A 73 -0.21 -2.16 -39.79
C LYS A 73 0.95 -2.47 -38.84
N ILE A 74 1.73 -3.51 -39.12
CA ILE A 74 2.91 -3.89 -38.32
C ILE A 74 4.15 -3.10 -38.78
N TYR A 75 4.29 -2.93 -40.10
CA TYR A 75 5.39 -2.22 -40.75
C TYR A 75 5.44 -0.74 -40.37
N THR A 76 4.32 -0.03 -40.54
CA THR A 76 4.20 1.42 -40.35
C THR A 76 4.77 1.90 -39.00
N PRO A 77 4.33 1.40 -37.84
CA PRO A 77 4.83 1.92 -36.56
C PRO A 77 6.30 1.58 -36.30
N ILE A 78 6.85 0.52 -36.89
CA ILE A 78 8.26 0.15 -36.73
C ILE A 78 9.16 1.08 -37.55
N VAL A 79 8.76 1.40 -38.78
CA VAL A 79 9.56 2.26 -39.66
C VAL A 79 9.40 3.73 -39.29
N GLU A 80 8.18 4.20 -39.06
CA GLU A 80 7.92 5.62 -38.82
C GLU A 80 8.31 6.07 -37.41
N HIS A 81 7.97 5.28 -36.37
CA HIS A 81 8.24 5.72 -34.99
C HIS A 81 9.62 5.30 -34.49
N LEU A 82 10.05 4.06 -34.81
CA LEU A 82 11.32 3.53 -34.31
C LEU A 82 12.48 3.71 -35.31
N LYS A 83 12.21 4.15 -36.55
CA LYS A 83 13.22 4.33 -37.60
C LYS A 83 14.11 3.08 -37.76
N LEU A 84 13.46 1.93 -37.94
CA LEU A 84 14.14 0.63 -38.13
C LEU A 84 13.82 0.06 -39.52
N GLN A 85 14.75 -0.70 -40.06
CA GLN A 85 14.51 -1.48 -41.27
C GLN A 85 13.91 -2.83 -40.92
N ILE A 86 12.82 -3.19 -41.56
CA ILE A 86 12.12 -4.46 -41.35
C ILE A 86 11.98 -5.23 -42.66
N ARG A 87 12.25 -6.54 -42.62
CA ARG A 87 12.11 -7.45 -43.77
C ARG A 87 11.39 -8.73 -43.36
N MET A 88 10.35 -9.09 -44.11
CA MET A 88 9.70 -10.40 -43.96
C MET A 88 10.32 -11.42 -44.91
N LEU A 89 10.78 -12.56 -44.37
CA LEU A 89 11.28 -13.71 -45.13
C LEU A 89 10.26 -14.87 -45.07
N PRO A 90 9.29 -14.94 -45.99
CA PRO A 90 8.20 -15.92 -45.93
C PRO A 90 8.66 -17.37 -46.04
N ARG A 91 9.72 -17.65 -46.83
CA ARG A 91 10.28 -19.01 -46.98
C ARG A 91 10.89 -19.54 -45.68
N GLN A 92 11.58 -18.66 -44.94
CA GLN A 92 12.22 -19.00 -43.67
C GLN A 92 11.29 -18.85 -42.47
N LYS A 93 10.10 -18.24 -42.65
CA LYS A 93 9.13 -17.91 -41.59
C LYS A 93 9.75 -17.02 -40.51
N VAL A 94 10.56 -16.05 -40.94
CA VAL A 94 11.30 -15.13 -40.07
C VAL A 94 11.04 -13.69 -40.48
N VAL A 95 10.93 -12.80 -39.50
CA VAL A 95 10.99 -11.35 -39.70
C VAL A 95 12.36 -10.87 -39.21
N GLU A 96 13.10 -10.22 -40.08
CA GLU A 96 14.39 -9.58 -39.77
C GLU A 96 14.16 -8.09 -39.47
N LEU A 97 14.79 -7.61 -38.41
CA LEU A 97 14.85 -6.22 -37.98
C LEU A 97 16.31 -5.78 -38.01
N ARG A 98 16.59 -4.60 -38.55
CA ARG A 98 17.94 -4.02 -38.62
C ARG A 98 17.90 -2.55 -38.21
N THR A 99 18.93 -2.10 -37.50
CA THR A 99 19.13 -0.67 -37.21
C THR A 99 19.65 0.06 -38.44
N CYS A 100 19.29 1.32 -38.60
CA CYS A 100 19.86 2.22 -39.60
C CYS A 100 20.47 3.46 -38.93
N THR A 101 21.09 4.33 -39.72
CA THR A 101 21.76 5.56 -39.25
C THR A 101 20.79 6.56 -38.60
N GLU A 102 19.50 6.46 -38.92
CA GLU A 102 18.42 7.30 -38.38
C GLU A 102 17.87 6.80 -37.03
N THR A 103 18.22 5.59 -36.59
CA THR A 103 17.75 5.05 -35.33
C THR A 103 18.42 5.79 -34.17
N GLU A 104 17.62 6.48 -33.35
CA GLU A 104 18.11 7.29 -32.21
C GLU A 104 18.42 6.40 -30.99
N ASP A 105 17.55 5.42 -30.70
CA ASP A 105 17.65 4.58 -29.50
C ASP A 105 18.13 3.15 -29.78
N THR A 106 19.03 2.64 -28.94
CA THR A 106 19.52 1.25 -28.99
C THR A 106 18.45 0.24 -28.53
N SER A 107 17.51 0.66 -27.67
CA SER A 107 16.41 -0.15 -27.17
C SER A 107 15.31 -0.38 -28.21
N SER A 108 15.23 0.46 -29.26
CA SER A 108 14.21 0.38 -30.31
C SER A 108 14.18 -0.97 -31.02
N ILE A 109 15.34 -1.57 -31.31
CA ILE A 109 15.38 -2.90 -31.95
C ILE A 109 14.79 -3.98 -31.05
N GLN A 110 14.99 -3.88 -29.74
CA GLN A 110 14.44 -4.81 -28.77
C GLN A 110 12.92 -4.64 -28.65
N ARG A 111 12.43 -3.40 -28.57
CA ARG A 111 10.99 -3.10 -28.55
C ARG A 111 10.27 -3.59 -29.81
N ALA A 112 10.87 -3.36 -30.99
CA ALA A 112 10.34 -3.90 -32.25
C ALA A 112 10.32 -5.43 -32.27
N ALA A 113 11.38 -6.07 -31.75
CA ALA A 113 11.43 -7.52 -31.66
C ALA A 113 10.35 -8.08 -30.71
N ASP A 114 10.11 -7.41 -29.58
CA ASP A 114 9.08 -7.80 -28.62
C ASP A 114 7.66 -7.54 -29.15
N PHE A 115 7.45 -6.47 -29.92
CA PHE A 115 6.20 -6.22 -30.65
C PHE A 115 5.88 -7.33 -31.65
N VAL A 116 6.84 -7.71 -32.50
CA VAL A 116 6.66 -8.82 -33.46
C VAL A 116 6.47 -10.15 -32.72
N ARG A 117 7.17 -10.35 -31.59
CA ARG A 117 7.00 -11.54 -30.74
C ARG A 117 5.59 -11.60 -30.13
N ALA A 118 5.06 -10.49 -29.62
CA ALA A 118 3.70 -10.43 -29.07
C ALA A 118 2.65 -10.81 -30.12
N PHE A 119 2.79 -10.29 -31.36
CA PHE A 119 1.92 -10.67 -32.47
C PHE A 119 2.05 -12.16 -32.85
N SER A 120 3.27 -12.69 -32.82
CA SER A 120 3.60 -14.10 -33.09
C SER A 120 2.96 -15.04 -32.07
N ILE A 121 2.87 -14.62 -30.81
CA ILE A 121 2.20 -15.35 -29.72
C ILE A 121 0.68 -15.37 -29.88
N GLY A 122 0.10 -14.34 -30.51
CA GLY A 122 -1.34 -14.26 -30.77
C GLY A 122 -2.03 -13.05 -30.16
N PHE A 123 -1.30 -12.06 -29.64
CA PHE A 123 -1.88 -10.77 -29.29
C PHE A 123 -2.40 -10.04 -30.53
N ASP A 124 -3.42 -9.21 -30.32
CA ASP A 124 -3.91 -8.32 -31.36
C ASP A 124 -2.88 -7.21 -31.65
N ILE A 125 -2.93 -6.63 -32.84
CA ILE A 125 -1.97 -5.62 -33.30
C ILE A 125 -2.11 -4.35 -32.49
N ASP A 126 -3.34 -3.94 -32.19
CA ASP A 126 -3.63 -2.73 -31.42
C ASP A 126 -3.13 -2.85 -29.98
N ASP A 127 -3.28 -4.04 -29.37
CA ASP A 127 -2.76 -4.34 -28.04
C ASP A 127 -1.23 -4.42 -28.04
N ALA A 128 -0.63 -5.05 -29.05
CA ALA A 128 0.81 -5.13 -29.19
C ALA A 128 1.44 -3.75 -29.46
N ALA A 129 0.76 -2.86 -30.17
CA ALA A 129 1.24 -1.49 -30.44
C ALA A 129 1.44 -0.68 -29.16
N ALA A 130 0.80 -1.07 -28.05
CA ALA A 130 1.06 -0.47 -26.74
C ALA A 130 2.51 -0.67 -26.26
N LEU A 131 3.18 -1.76 -26.66
CA LEU A 131 4.61 -2.01 -26.37
C LEU A 131 5.54 -0.97 -27.04
N LEU A 132 5.12 -0.44 -28.19
CA LEU A 132 5.85 0.60 -28.92
C LEU A 132 5.59 2.00 -28.33
N ARG A 133 4.48 2.18 -27.63
CA ARG A 133 4.09 3.46 -27.02
C ARG A 133 4.58 3.62 -25.58
N LEU A 134 4.60 2.54 -24.80
CA LEU A 134 4.91 2.55 -23.38
C LEU A 134 6.10 1.63 -23.07
N ASP A 135 7.09 2.13 -22.34
CA ASP A 135 8.30 1.36 -21.98
C ASP A 135 8.10 0.43 -20.78
N GLU A 136 7.10 0.68 -19.94
CA GLU A 136 6.82 -0.11 -18.72
C GLU A 136 5.96 -1.35 -18.96
N LEU A 137 5.79 -1.75 -20.23
CA LEU A 137 4.91 -2.84 -20.62
C LEU A 137 5.74 -4.08 -20.95
N TYR A 138 5.46 -5.17 -20.25
CA TYR A 138 6.18 -6.43 -20.35
C TYR A 138 5.29 -7.54 -20.89
N LEU A 139 5.92 -8.57 -21.42
CA LEU A 139 5.28 -9.80 -21.88
C LEU A 139 5.79 -10.97 -21.04
N GLU A 140 4.89 -11.57 -20.25
CA GLU A 140 5.18 -12.76 -19.44
C GLU A 140 4.49 -13.98 -20.05
N SER A 141 5.19 -15.11 -20.08
CA SER A 141 4.69 -16.39 -20.56
C SER A 141 4.91 -17.44 -19.50
N PHE A 142 3.87 -18.18 -19.13
CA PHE A 142 3.97 -19.27 -18.15
C PHE A 142 3.11 -20.47 -18.59
N GLU A 143 3.46 -21.66 -18.13
CA GLU A 143 2.68 -22.86 -18.41
C GLU A 143 1.77 -23.22 -17.24
N ILE A 144 0.62 -23.84 -17.52
CA ILE A 144 -0.29 -24.32 -16.47
C ILE A 144 0.41 -25.36 -15.58
N LYS A 145 1.31 -26.17 -16.17
CA LYS A 145 2.09 -27.21 -15.50
C LYS A 145 3.02 -26.66 -14.42
N ASP A 146 3.49 -25.42 -14.56
CA ASP A 146 4.38 -24.76 -13.58
C ASP A 146 3.66 -24.47 -12.26
N VAL A 147 2.33 -24.27 -12.32
CA VAL A 147 1.50 -24.02 -11.13
C VAL A 147 0.99 -25.32 -10.54
N LYS A 148 0.47 -26.20 -11.39
CA LYS A 148 -0.06 -27.50 -10.98
C LYS A 148 0.03 -28.49 -12.13
N THR A 149 0.59 -29.65 -11.85
CA THR A 149 0.65 -30.76 -12.80
C THR A 149 -0.74 -31.37 -12.99
N LEU A 150 -1.41 -30.95 -14.07
CA LEU A 150 -2.74 -31.44 -14.46
C LEU A 150 -2.63 -32.16 -15.82
N GLN A 151 -3.40 -33.25 -15.97
CA GLN A 151 -3.44 -34.06 -17.19
C GLN A 151 -4.89 -34.31 -17.62
N GLY A 152 -5.10 -34.52 -18.93
CA GLY A 152 -6.40 -34.86 -19.52
C GLY A 152 -7.53 -33.90 -19.13
N ASP A 153 -8.65 -34.47 -18.67
CA ASP A 153 -9.87 -33.73 -18.31
C ASP A 153 -9.66 -32.67 -17.22
N HIS A 154 -8.69 -32.87 -16.33
CA HIS A 154 -8.39 -31.89 -15.29
C HIS A 154 -7.76 -30.62 -15.89
N LEU A 155 -6.92 -30.78 -16.92
CA LEU A 155 -6.33 -29.67 -17.66
C LEU A 155 -7.40 -28.92 -18.47
N ALA A 156 -8.25 -29.66 -19.19
CA ALA A 156 -9.35 -29.08 -19.95
C ALA A 156 -10.32 -28.28 -19.06
N ARG A 157 -10.66 -28.82 -17.87
CA ARG A 157 -11.47 -28.10 -16.88
C ARG A 157 -10.77 -26.86 -16.33
N ALA A 158 -9.47 -26.92 -16.06
CA ALA A 158 -8.71 -25.75 -15.60
C ALA A 158 -8.72 -24.63 -16.65
N ILE A 159 -8.48 -24.96 -17.93
CA ILE A 159 -8.57 -24.02 -19.06
C ILE A 159 -9.99 -23.44 -19.16
N GLY A 160 -11.02 -24.29 -19.04
CA GLY A 160 -12.43 -23.88 -19.05
C GLY A 160 -12.78 -22.90 -17.93
N ARG A 161 -12.16 -23.03 -16.74
CA ARG A 161 -12.34 -22.08 -15.62
C ARG A 161 -11.69 -20.72 -15.87
N ILE A 162 -10.51 -20.72 -16.50
CA ILE A 162 -9.77 -19.50 -16.83
C ILE A 162 -10.51 -18.70 -17.91
N ALA A 163 -10.96 -19.38 -18.96
CA ALA A 163 -11.79 -18.75 -19.99
C ALA A 163 -13.14 -18.30 -19.41
N GLY A 164 -13.81 -19.18 -18.67
CA GLY A 164 -15.20 -19.00 -18.26
C GLY A 164 -16.16 -19.11 -19.44
N LYS A 165 -17.46 -19.00 -19.16
CA LYS A 165 -18.50 -18.99 -20.20
C LYS A 165 -18.25 -17.82 -21.17
N ASP A 166 -18.07 -18.12 -22.45
CA ASP A 166 -17.81 -17.14 -23.52
C ASP A 166 -16.60 -16.22 -23.26
N GLY A 167 -15.60 -16.68 -22.51
CA GLY A 167 -14.45 -15.84 -22.17
C GLY A 167 -14.72 -14.78 -21.10
N LYS A 168 -15.89 -14.79 -20.43
CA LYS A 168 -16.27 -13.77 -19.44
C LYS A 168 -15.29 -13.65 -18.27
N THR A 169 -14.74 -14.78 -17.80
CA THR A 169 -13.76 -14.76 -16.71
C THR A 169 -12.47 -14.10 -17.15
N LYS A 170 -11.94 -14.52 -18.31
CA LYS A 170 -10.76 -13.91 -18.94
C LYS A 170 -10.95 -12.40 -19.11
N PHE A 171 -12.06 -11.97 -19.71
CA PHE A 171 -12.36 -10.56 -19.95
C PHE A 171 -12.47 -9.74 -18.65
N THR A 172 -13.06 -10.34 -17.61
CA THR A 172 -13.16 -9.69 -16.29
C THR A 172 -11.78 -9.50 -15.67
N ILE A 173 -10.90 -10.49 -15.77
CA ILE A 173 -9.51 -10.39 -15.28
C ILE A 173 -8.80 -9.28 -16.06
N GLU A 174 -8.82 -9.34 -17.40
CA GLU A 174 -8.17 -8.35 -18.27
C GLU A 174 -8.55 -6.91 -17.96
N ASN A 175 -9.86 -6.63 -17.84
CA ASN A 175 -10.33 -5.28 -17.54
C ASN A 175 -9.98 -4.82 -16.13
N THR A 176 -9.97 -5.75 -15.17
CA THR A 176 -9.69 -5.43 -13.78
C THR A 176 -8.19 -5.17 -13.56
N SER A 177 -7.33 -6.04 -14.07
CA SER A 177 -5.87 -5.89 -13.96
C SER A 177 -5.30 -4.92 -14.99
N LYS A 178 -6.07 -4.48 -15.99
CA LYS A 178 -5.58 -3.69 -17.14
C LYS A 178 -4.44 -4.41 -17.86
N THR A 179 -4.67 -5.68 -18.15
CA THR A 179 -3.74 -6.55 -18.89
C THR A 179 -4.44 -7.15 -20.08
N ARG A 180 -3.68 -7.65 -21.04
CA ARG A 180 -4.17 -8.49 -22.14
C ARG A 180 -3.66 -9.91 -21.95
N ILE A 181 -4.52 -10.88 -22.17
CA ILE A 181 -4.21 -12.30 -21.92
C ILE A 181 -4.48 -13.09 -23.19
N VAL A 182 -3.56 -13.98 -23.56
CA VAL A 182 -3.75 -14.96 -24.62
C VAL A 182 -3.61 -16.35 -24.01
N LEU A 183 -4.62 -17.18 -24.25
CA LEU A 183 -4.67 -18.58 -23.80
C LEU A 183 -4.32 -19.45 -25.00
N ALA A 184 -3.19 -20.16 -24.92
CA ALA A 184 -2.67 -21.04 -25.96
C ALA A 184 -2.51 -22.47 -25.40
N ASP A 185 -3.63 -23.19 -25.31
CA ASP A 185 -3.74 -24.54 -24.73
C ASP A 185 -3.10 -24.66 -23.33
N THR A 186 -1.83 -25.06 -23.28
CA THR A 186 -1.05 -25.23 -22.04
C THR A 186 -0.34 -23.96 -21.59
N ARG A 187 -0.11 -23.01 -22.50
CA ARG A 187 0.65 -21.78 -22.24
C ARG A 187 -0.27 -20.58 -22.15
N ILE A 188 0.05 -19.71 -21.20
CA ILE A 188 -0.70 -18.49 -20.95
C ILE A 188 0.26 -17.33 -21.07
N HIS A 189 -0.12 -16.37 -21.89
CA HIS A 189 0.67 -15.18 -22.14
C HIS A 189 -0.07 -13.96 -21.60
N ILE A 190 0.63 -13.12 -20.84
CA ILE A 190 0.08 -11.90 -20.24
C ILE A 190 0.93 -10.71 -20.68
N LEU A 191 0.26 -9.68 -21.17
CA LEU A 191 0.85 -8.39 -21.55
C LEU A 191 0.33 -7.30 -20.61
N GLY A 192 1.23 -6.53 -20.02
CA GLY A 192 0.87 -5.51 -19.02
C GLY A 192 2.06 -4.90 -18.30
N SER A 193 1.80 -3.99 -17.37
CA SER A 193 2.83 -3.52 -16.43
C SER A 193 3.16 -4.64 -15.44
N PHE A 194 4.41 -4.69 -14.95
CA PHE A 194 4.89 -5.73 -14.04
C PHE A 194 3.97 -5.99 -12.83
N LYS A 195 3.47 -4.92 -12.19
CA LYS A 195 2.54 -5.04 -11.05
C LYS A 195 1.20 -5.66 -11.46
N ASN A 196 0.70 -5.26 -12.62
CA ASN A 196 -0.59 -5.71 -13.15
C ASN A 196 -0.53 -7.16 -13.62
N ILE A 197 0.58 -7.56 -14.26
CA ILE A 197 0.84 -8.94 -14.65
C ILE A 197 0.84 -9.84 -13.42
N LYS A 198 1.50 -9.43 -12.33
CA LYS A 198 1.48 -10.20 -11.08
C LYS A 198 0.07 -10.44 -10.56
N ILE A 199 -0.79 -9.42 -10.57
CA ILE A 199 -2.19 -9.54 -10.14
C ILE A 199 -2.97 -10.51 -11.03
N ALA A 200 -2.79 -10.39 -12.35
CA ALA A 200 -3.44 -11.29 -13.31
C ALA A 200 -2.96 -12.73 -13.17
N ARG A 201 -1.64 -12.94 -13.02
CA ARG A 201 -1.01 -14.24 -12.79
C ARG A 201 -1.52 -14.87 -11.50
N ASP A 202 -1.57 -14.12 -10.40
CA ASP A 202 -2.09 -14.63 -9.12
C ASP A 202 -3.57 -15.03 -9.23
N ALA A 203 -4.38 -14.27 -9.97
CA ALA A 203 -5.78 -14.61 -10.22
C ALA A 203 -5.92 -15.88 -11.07
N ILE A 204 -5.13 -16.04 -12.13
CA ILE A 204 -5.12 -17.22 -12.98
C ILE A 204 -4.61 -18.45 -12.21
N SER A 205 -3.53 -18.32 -11.45
CA SER A 205 -2.99 -19.40 -10.61
C SER A 205 -4.03 -19.87 -9.58
N ASN A 206 -4.78 -18.96 -8.96
CA ASN A 206 -5.87 -19.33 -8.06
C ASN A 206 -6.98 -20.13 -8.76
N LEU A 207 -7.31 -19.81 -10.01
CA LEU A 207 -8.29 -20.57 -10.80
C LEU A 207 -7.77 -21.97 -11.14
N ILE A 208 -6.49 -22.09 -11.51
CA ILE A 208 -5.82 -23.38 -11.78
C ILE A 208 -5.78 -24.26 -10.51
N LEU A 209 -5.47 -23.67 -9.36
CA LEU A 209 -5.41 -24.36 -8.07
C LEU A 209 -6.78 -24.88 -7.61
N GLY A 210 -7.86 -24.28 -8.10
CA GLY A 210 -9.21 -24.74 -7.83
C GLY A 210 -10.09 -23.74 -7.08
N SER A 211 -9.66 -22.50 -6.87
CA SER A 211 -10.45 -21.47 -6.18
C SER A 211 -11.73 -21.11 -6.97
N PRO A 212 -12.89 -21.03 -6.31
CA PRO A 212 -14.14 -20.71 -7.00
C PRO A 212 -14.07 -19.31 -7.64
N PRO A 213 -14.64 -19.11 -8.84
CA PRO A 213 -14.52 -17.85 -9.58
C PRO A 213 -15.07 -16.65 -8.81
N GLY A 214 -16.14 -16.84 -8.02
CA GLY A 214 -16.70 -15.78 -7.16
C GLY A 214 -15.68 -15.20 -6.17
N LYS A 215 -14.83 -16.05 -5.56
CA LYS A 215 -13.76 -15.59 -4.66
C LYS A 215 -12.69 -14.81 -5.42
N VAL A 216 -12.35 -15.24 -6.63
CA VAL A 216 -11.37 -14.55 -7.49
C VAL A 216 -11.90 -13.18 -7.91
N TYR A 217 -13.17 -13.06 -8.28
CA TYR A 217 -13.78 -11.76 -8.61
C TYR A 217 -13.83 -10.81 -7.41
N ALA A 218 -14.14 -11.31 -6.22
CA ALA A 218 -14.12 -10.50 -5.00
C ALA A 218 -12.72 -9.94 -4.73
N ASN A 219 -11.69 -10.79 -4.81
CA ASN A 219 -10.29 -10.37 -4.64
C ASN A 219 -9.87 -9.35 -5.70
N LEU A 220 -10.20 -9.59 -6.98
CA LEU A 220 -9.91 -8.66 -8.07
C LEU A 220 -10.58 -7.31 -7.86
N ARG A 221 -11.85 -7.27 -7.40
CA ARG A 221 -12.56 -6.03 -7.09
C ARG A 221 -11.88 -5.22 -6.00
N THR A 222 -11.42 -5.87 -4.92
CA THR A 222 -10.66 -5.22 -3.85
C THR A 222 -9.30 -4.68 -4.32
N ILE A 223 -8.63 -5.40 -5.22
CA ILE A 223 -7.35 -4.94 -5.79
C ILE A 223 -7.60 -3.77 -6.75
N ALA A 224 -8.65 -3.82 -7.56
CA ALA A 224 -9.04 -2.75 -8.48
C ALA A 224 -9.34 -1.44 -7.76
N SER A 225 -10.09 -1.50 -6.65
CA SER A 225 -10.41 -0.31 -5.86
C SER A 225 -9.13 0.34 -5.30
N ARG A 226 -8.20 -0.47 -4.78
CA ARG A 226 -6.89 0.00 -4.31
C ARG A 226 -6.04 0.60 -5.42
N LEU A 227 -5.98 -0.04 -6.59
CA LEU A 227 -5.23 0.49 -7.74
C LEU A 227 -5.82 1.83 -8.24
N LYS A 228 -7.13 2.00 -8.15
CA LYS A 228 -7.81 3.25 -8.51
C LYS A 228 -7.50 4.36 -7.50
N GLU A 229 -7.52 4.06 -6.20
CA GLU A 229 -7.15 5.01 -5.13
C GLU A 229 -5.71 5.51 -5.26
N LEU A 230 -4.75 4.61 -5.55
CA LEU A 230 -3.34 4.98 -5.74
C LEU A 230 -3.12 5.98 -6.88
N LYS A 231 -3.99 5.96 -7.91
CA LYS A 231 -3.92 6.89 -9.04
C LYS A 231 -4.35 8.32 -8.66
N TYR A 232 -5.26 8.50 -7.72
CA TYR A 232 -5.67 9.84 -7.27
C TYR A 232 -4.67 10.49 -6.33
N ILE A 233 -3.79 9.71 -5.72
CA ILE A 233 -2.67 10.22 -4.92
C ILE A 233 -1.54 10.74 -5.86
N THR A 234 -1.57 10.36 -7.14
CA THR A 234 -0.52 10.67 -8.12
C THR A 234 -1.06 11.49 -9.31
N THR A 235 -1.09 12.83 -9.19
CA THR A 235 -0.98 13.88 -10.26
C THR A 235 -1.36 15.28 -9.71
N PRO A 236 -0.91 16.45 -10.28
CA PRO A 236 -0.01 16.72 -11.40
C PRO A 236 1.17 17.67 -11.03
N SER A 237 1.66 17.70 -9.80
CA SER A 237 2.95 18.34 -9.50
C SER A 237 4.01 17.25 -9.59
N GLY A 238 4.76 17.20 -10.71
CA GLY A 238 5.76 16.18 -11.06
C GLY A 238 6.93 16.08 -10.09
N ILE A 239 6.67 15.75 -8.82
CA ILE A 239 7.67 15.45 -7.82
C ILE A 239 7.72 13.93 -7.70
N THR A 240 8.39 13.32 -8.66
CA THR A 240 8.88 11.95 -8.54
C THR A 240 10.05 11.97 -7.57
N PHE A 241 9.84 11.51 -6.33
CA PHE A 241 10.95 11.19 -5.43
C PHE A 241 11.59 9.88 -5.90
N THR A 242 12.56 9.98 -6.81
CA THR A 242 13.51 8.92 -7.10
C THR A 242 14.39 8.71 -5.87
N LEU A 243 14.16 7.62 -5.14
CA LEU A 243 15.08 7.11 -4.12
C LEU A 243 16.38 6.69 -4.83
N TYR A 244 17.37 7.57 -4.86
CA TYR A 244 18.75 7.12 -4.97
C TYR A 244 19.25 6.74 -3.58
N SER A 245 19.54 5.45 -3.48
CA SER A 245 20.42 4.83 -2.50
C SER A 245 21.71 5.63 -2.34
N THR A 246 21.85 6.37 -1.24
CA THR A 246 23.07 6.47 -0.41
C THR A 246 22.77 7.38 0.77
N GLY A 247 23.29 6.99 1.93
CA GLY A 247 22.98 7.62 3.20
C GLY A 247 23.48 9.05 3.35
N MET A 248 22.99 9.66 4.43
CA MET A 248 23.64 10.71 5.19
C MET A 248 23.97 11.99 4.41
N LEU A 249 23.12 13.02 4.54
CA LEU A 249 23.67 14.34 4.86
C LEU A 249 22.65 15.23 5.58
N LEU A 250 23.15 15.86 6.63
CA LEU A 250 22.57 16.94 7.42
C LEU A 250 22.17 18.12 6.52
N ALA A 251 20.88 18.47 6.50
CA ALA A 251 20.42 19.79 6.07
C ALA A 251 20.10 20.63 7.31
N ARG A 252 21.08 21.46 7.66
CA ARG A 252 21.04 22.52 8.67
C ARG A 252 20.11 23.63 8.14
N ILE A 253 18.88 23.71 8.62
CA ILE A 253 17.99 24.86 8.35
C ILE A 253 18.02 25.77 9.57
N ASN A 254 18.59 26.96 9.37
CA ASN A 254 18.63 28.04 10.34
C ASN A 254 17.20 28.43 10.75
N PHE A 255 16.94 28.32 12.06
CA PHE A 255 15.84 28.98 12.72
C PHE A 255 16.10 30.49 12.68
N ASN A 256 15.25 31.24 11.99
CA ASN A 256 15.10 32.67 12.26
C ASN A 256 13.62 33.02 12.36
N LEU A 257 13.33 33.75 13.44
CA LEU A 257 12.04 34.16 13.94
C LEU A 257 11.18 34.87 12.88
N SER A 258 9.92 34.44 12.74
CA SER A 258 8.77 35.35 12.80
C SER A 258 7.48 34.56 13.01
N ALA A 259 7.15 34.34 14.28
CA ALA A 259 5.82 33.96 14.72
C ALA A 259 4.91 35.20 14.66
N SER A 260 4.21 35.45 13.56
CA SER A 260 3.01 36.34 13.56
C SER A 260 2.12 36.33 12.30
N PHE A 261 2.42 35.60 11.22
CA PHE A 261 1.68 35.80 9.95
C PHE A 261 0.76 34.66 9.47
N ALA A 262 0.81 33.47 10.09
CA ALA A 262 0.01 32.32 9.64
C ALA A 262 -1.38 32.16 10.31
N SER A 263 -1.73 33.01 11.29
CA SER A 263 -3.00 32.89 12.04
C SER A 263 -4.10 33.87 11.58
N LYS A 264 -3.79 34.91 10.79
CA LYS A 264 -4.80 35.90 10.36
C LYS A 264 -5.30 35.76 8.92
N CYS A 265 -4.65 34.98 8.06
CA CYS A 265 -5.11 34.75 6.67
C CYS A 265 -6.05 33.54 6.51
N PHE A 266 -5.99 32.54 7.40
CA PHE A 266 -6.82 31.33 7.27
C PHE A 266 -8.23 31.46 7.88
N GLN A 267 -8.44 32.42 8.79
CA GLN A 267 -9.73 32.63 9.46
C GLN A 267 -10.65 33.63 8.73
N LYS A 268 -10.12 34.42 7.79
CA LYS A 268 -10.90 35.41 7.01
C LYS A 268 -11.51 34.82 5.73
N GLN A 269 -10.97 33.71 5.22
CA GLN A 269 -11.43 33.07 3.98
C GLN A 269 -12.57 32.04 4.19
N ILE A 270 -12.71 31.49 5.40
CA ILE A 270 -13.79 30.54 5.74
C ILE A 270 -15.06 31.27 6.21
N THR A 271 -14.94 32.47 6.77
CA THR A 271 -16.07 33.25 7.31
C THR A 271 -16.78 34.12 6.28
N ALA A 272 -16.16 34.38 5.12
CA ALA A 272 -16.78 35.13 4.02
C ALA A 272 -17.60 34.24 3.07
N LYS A 273 -17.33 32.94 3.00
CA LYS A 273 -18.01 32.01 2.07
C LYS A 273 -19.17 31.21 2.69
N THR A 274 -19.43 31.39 3.99
CA THR A 274 -20.54 30.76 4.73
C THR A 274 -21.65 31.74 5.12
N ARG A 275 -21.51 33.05 4.81
CA ARG A 275 -22.58 34.05 5.01
C ARG A 275 -23.33 34.47 3.75
N GLU A 276 -22.99 33.90 2.59
CA GLU A 276 -23.64 34.24 1.30
C GLU A 276 -24.56 33.12 0.77
N PHE A 277 -24.65 31.98 1.47
CA PHE A 277 -25.46 30.82 1.02
C PHE A 277 -26.66 30.50 1.93
N SER A 278 -26.95 31.34 2.92
CA SER A 278 -28.14 31.20 3.76
C SER A 278 -28.77 32.58 3.91
N THR A 279 -29.84 32.82 3.13
CA THR A 279 -30.94 33.83 3.28
C THR A 279 -31.56 34.35 1.97
N LYS A 280 -31.32 33.74 0.80
CA LYS A 280 -32.13 34.07 -0.41
C LYS A 280 -32.40 32.84 -1.31
N LYS A 281 -33.49 32.11 -0.99
CA LYS A 281 -34.38 31.34 -1.92
C LYS A 281 -35.21 30.25 -1.19
N ILE A 282 -35.80 30.59 -0.04
CA ILE A 282 -36.88 29.80 0.56
C ILE A 282 -37.99 30.79 0.89
N THR A 283 -38.73 31.23 -0.14
CA THR A 283 -40.05 31.91 -0.06
C THR A 283 -40.50 32.38 -1.46
N GLN A 284 -40.54 31.48 -2.44
CA GLN A 284 -41.19 31.80 -3.73
C GLN A 284 -41.80 30.59 -4.46
N PHE A 285 -42.19 29.54 -3.73
CA PHE A 285 -42.73 28.31 -4.32
C PHE A 285 -44.10 27.90 -3.75
N PHE A 286 -44.95 28.89 -3.44
CA PHE A 286 -46.38 28.65 -3.21
C PHE A 286 -47.23 29.78 -3.80
N LYS A 287 -47.80 29.57 -4.99
CA LYS A 287 -49.19 29.91 -5.35
C LYS A 287 -49.58 29.24 -6.70
N PRO A 288 -50.83 28.78 -6.87
CA PRO A 288 -51.24 27.94 -8.01
C PRO A 288 -52.07 28.68 -9.10
N SER A 289 -52.14 28.04 -10.28
CA SER A 289 -53.29 27.93 -11.20
C SER A 289 -53.22 28.57 -12.61
N SER A 290 -53.74 27.75 -13.56
CA SER A 290 -54.37 27.96 -14.88
C SER A 290 -53.58 28.27 -16.17
N GLU A 291 -53.73 27.33 -17.14
CA GLU A 291 -54.03 27.49 -18.59
C GLU A 291 -53.05 28.32 -19.48
N LYS A 292 -52.76 28.08 -20.78
CA LYS A 292 -53.38 27.31 -21.88
C LYS A 292 -52.39 27.26 -23.07
N THR A 293 -52.38 26.14 -23.79
CA THR A 293 -52.26 25.95 -25.27
C THR A 293 -51.16 26.62 -26.14
N SER A 294 -50.46 25.72 -26.86
CA SER A 294 -50.34 25.59 -28.33
C SER A 294 -49.21 26.25 -29.16
N THR A 295 -48.67 25.38 -30.04
CA THR A 295 -48.17 25.55 -31.42
C THR A 295 -46.68 25.89 -31.70
N HIS A 296 -46.00 24.91 -32.31
CA HIS A 296 -44.78 24.98 -33.15
C HIS A 296 -45.10 25.61 -34.55
N PRO A 297 -44.25 25.62 -35.61
CA PRO A 297 -42.84 25.19 -35.80
C PRO A 297 -41.97 26.14 -36.70
N ILE A 298 -40.75 25.69 -37.06
CA ILE A 298 -40.05 25.80 -38.39
C ILE A 298 -38.60 26.36 -38.36
N LEU A 299 -37.68 25.40 -38.60
CA LEU A 299 -36.42 25.40 -39.35
C LEU A 299 -35.37 26.52 -39.21
N LEU A 300 -34.17 26.12 -38.78
CA LEU A 300 -33.00 26.13 -39.67
C LEU A 300 -31.91 25.15 -39.20
N LEU A 301 -31.67 24.15 -40.06
CA LEU A 301 -30.54 23.22 -40.03
C LEU A 301 -29.25 23.95 -40.39
N SER A 302 -28.12 23.64 -39.74
CA SER A 302 -27.04 22.90 -40.40
C SER A 302 -25.81 22.63 -39.50
N LYS A 303 -25.39 21.36 -39.52
CA LYS A 303 -24.02 20.82 -39.42
C LYS A 303 -23.17 21.12 -38.18
N GLN A 304 -23.16 20.15 -37.24
CA GLN A 304 -21.94 19.39 -36.91
C GLN A 304 -22.29 18.10 -36.16
N LYS A 305 -22.39 17.00 -36.94
CA LYS A 305 -22.40 15.63 -36.42
C LYS A 305 -20.94 15.23 -36.19
N PHE A 306 -20.52 14.99 -34.96
CA PHE A 306 -19.57 13.93 -34.60
C PHE A 306 -19.57 13.75 -33.06
N PHE A 307 -19.77 12.51 -32.61
CA PHE A 307 -19.82 12.04 -31.21
C PHE A 307 -21.02 12.43 -30.32
N GLN A 308 -22.18 11.86 -30.63
CA GLN A 308 -23.12 11.42 -29.59
C GLN A 308 -23.60 10.00 -29.90
N THR A 309 -23.19 9.03 -29.08
CA THR A 309 -24.01 7.86 -28.80
C THR A 309 -23.68 7.28 -27.42
N LYS A 310 -24.69 7.34 -26.54
CA LYS A 310 -24.95 6.51 -25.36
C LYS A 310 -23.94 6.51 -24.21
N PHE A 311 -24.03 7.53 -23.35
CA PHE A 311 -24.09 7.26 -21.91
C PHE A 311 -25.56 7.05 -21.54
N ARG A 312 -25.96 5.79 -21.33
CA ARG A 312 -27.23 5.45 -20.69
C ARG A 312 -26.91 4.73 -19.39
N GLU A 313 -27.49 5.26 -18.33
CA GLU A 313 -27.39 4.84 -16.94
C GLU A 313 -27.60 3.33 -16.77
N TYR A 314 -26.75 2.73 -15.93
CA TYR A 314 -27.08 1.51 -15.18
C TYR A 314 -26.94 1.82 -13.69
N SER A 315 -27.90 2.57 -13.16
CA SER A 315 -28.39 2.36 -11.80
C SER A 315 -29.34 1.16 -11.83
N ASN A 316 -29.39 0.38 -10.73
CA ASN A 316 -30.19 -0.84 -10.51
C ASN A 316 -29.51 -2.19 -10.78
N TRP A 317 -28.46 -2.52 -10.01
CA TRP A 317 -28.09 -3.92 -9.76
C TRP A 317 -28.47 -4.41 -8.34
N GLU A 318 -29.21 -3.62 -7.57
CA GLU A 318 -29.87 -4.05 -6.33
C GLU A 318 -31.29 -4.53 -6.61
N LYS A 319 -31.50 -5.76 -7.11
CA LYS A 319 -32.79 -6.48 -6.94
C LYS A 319 -32.89 -7.96 -7.35
N TYR A 320 -31.80 -8.71 -7.41
CA TYR A 320 -31.90 -10.19 -7.54
C TYR A 320 -30.91 -10.89 -6.61
N GLY A 321 -31.21 -10.83 -5.31
CA GLY A 321 -30.52 -11.56 -4.26
C GLY A 321 -31.52 -12.34 -3.42
N LYS A 322 -32.18 -13.33 -4.03
CA LYS A 322 -32.85 -14.46 -3.36
C LYS A 322 -33.26 -15.46 -4.44
N VAL A 323 -32.40 -16.46 -4.68
CA VAL A 323 -32.83 -17.71 -5.30
C VAL A 323 -32.51 -18.78 -4.27
N ASP A 324 -33.55 -19.19 -3.57
CA ASP A 324 -33.57 -20.39 -2.74
C ASP A 324 -33.35 -21.60 -3.66
N TYR A 325 -32.26 -22.34 -3.44
CA TYR A 325 -32.17 -23.72 -3.95
C TYR A 325 -32.43 -24.66 -2.79
N GLY A 326 -33.70 -24.77 -2.42
CA GLY A 326 -34.21 -25.98 -1.79
C GLY A 326 -34.17 -27.09 -2.82
N VAL A 327 -33.20 -28.00 -2.71
CA VAL A 327 -33.25 -29.30 -3.38
C VAL A 327 -33.13 -30.38 -2.32
N ARG A 328 -34.32 -30.88 -1.97
CA ARG A 328 -34.57 -32.14 -1.29
C ARG A 328 -34.07 -33.26 -2.22
N GLY A 329 -33.06 -34.00 -1.79
CA GLY A 329 -32.49 -35.11 -2.55
C GLY A 329 -31.84 -36.11 -1.60
N SER A 330 -32.65 -37.03 -1.08
CA SER A 330 -32.20 -38.20 -0.34
C SER A 330 -31.50 -39.16 -1.29
N TRP A 331 -30.22 -39.42 -1.07
CA TRP A 331 -29.52 -40.58 -1.62
C TRP A 331 -28.81 -41.28 -0.47
N SER A 332 -29.34 -42.46 -0.16
CA SER A 332 -28.71 -43.49 0.64
C SER A 332 -27.54 -44.07 -0.14
N ASP A 333 -26.33 -44.03 0.44
CA ASP A 333 -25.30 -45.00 0.13
C ASP A 333 -24.58 -45.39 1.42
N GLY A 334 -24.31 -46.67 1.52
CA GLY A 334 -23.85 -47.36 2.69
C GLY A 334 -22.36 -47.19 2.93
N SER A 335 -22.03 -47.23 4.21
CA SER A 335 -20.77 -47.78 4.73
C SER A 335 -19.47 -47.04 4.40
N LYS A 336 -18.95 -46.30 5.38
CA LYS A 336 -17.84 -46.76 6.25
C LYS A 336 -17.54 -45.71 7.32
N GLY A 337 -17.64 -46.14 8.56
CA GLY A 337 -17.56 -45.31 9.75
C GLY A 337 -16.26 -44.51 9.81
N HIS A 338 -16.39 -43.19 9.80
CA HIS A 338 -15.45 -42.30 10.46
C HIS A 338 -16.19 -41.74 11.66
N ARG A 339 -15.71 -42.08 12.87
CA ARG A 339 -16.15 -41.48 14.12
C ARG A 339 -15.97 -39.97 13.99
N GLY A 340 -17.07 -39.28 13.72
CA GLY A 340 -17.12 -37.83 13.66
C GLY A 340 -16.75 -37.28 15.03
N TYR A 341 -15.59 -36.65 15.11
CA TYR A 341 -15.25 -35.77 16.21
C TYR A 341 -16.28 -34.64 16.20
N ARG A 342 -17.33 -34.76 17.03
CA ARG A 342 -18.30 -33.70 17.27
C ARG A 342 -17.51 -32.50 17.80
N LYS A 343 -17.34 -31.47 16.96
CA LYS A 343 -16.82 -30.18 17.44
C LYS A 343 -17.79 -29.69 18.52
N PRO A 344 -17.31 -29.28 19.70
CA PRO A 344 -18.16 -28.78 20.76
C PRO A 344 -18.90 -27.53 20.28
N PHE A 345 -20.14 -27.35 20.73
CA PHE A 345 -21.10 -26.30 20.33
C PHE A 345 -20.60 -24.85 20.56
N PHE A 346 -19.41 -24.67 21.14
CA PHE A 346 -18.74 -23.38 21.39
C PHE A 346 -17.27 -23.35 20.94
N SER A 347 -16.91 -23.92 19.79
CA SER A 347 -15.61 -23.58 19.18
C SER A 347 -15.71 -22.20 18.53
N PHE A 348 -15.48 -21.13 19.30
CA PHE A 348 -15.11 -19.85 18.71
C PHE A 348 -13.82 -20.09 17.92
N ASP A 349 -13.89 -20.15 16.60
CA ASP A 349 -12.71 -20.05 15.76
C ASP A 349 -12.18 -18.62 15.92
N LEU A 350 -11.29 -18.41 16.91
CA LEU A 350 -10.66 -17.12 17.17
C LEU A 350 -9.81 -16.72 15.95
N SER A 351 -10.44 -16.03 15.00
CA SER A 351 -9.73 -15.35 13.93
C SER A 351 -9.00 -14.13 14.50
N PRO A 352 -7.75 -13.83 14.07
CA PRO A 352 -7.01 -12.65 14.52
C PRO A 352 -7.82 -11.36 14.37
N LYS A 353 -8.62 -11.24 13.29
CA LYS A 353 -9.48 -10.07 13.06
C LYS A 353 -10.64 -10.00 14.05
N SER A 354 -11.25 -11.13 14.39
CA SER A 354 -12.35 -11.19 15.36
C SER A 354 -11.90 -10.74 16.75
N VAL A 355 -10.66 -11.06 17.15
CA VAL A 355 -10.09 -10.59 18.42
C VAL A 355 -9.95 -9.06 18.42
N ILE A 356 -9.40 -8.49 17.34
CA ILE A 356 -9.24 -7.03 17.21
C ILE A 356 -10.59 -6.31 17.23
N TYR A 357 -11.56 -6.78 16.45
CA TYR A 357 -12.92 -6.21 16.46
C TYR A 357 -13.60 -6.37 17.81
N GLY A 358 -13.36 -7.48 18.53
CA GLY A 358 -13.84 -7.68 19.89
C GLY A 358 -13.30 -6.62 20.85
N ILE A 359 -11.98 -6.37 20.85
CA ILE A 359 -11.34 -5.36 21.70
C ILE A 359 -11.86 -3.95 21.36
N ILE A 360 -11.93 -3.58 20.08
CA ILE A 360 -12.47 -2.28 19.64
C ILE A 360 -13.94 -2.13 20.06
N GLY A 361 -14.73 -3.20 19.92
CA GLY A 361 -16.13 -3.23 20.34
C GLY A 361 -16.30 -2.99 21.84
N ILE A 362 -15.44 -3.61 22.66
CA ILE A 362 -15.44 -3.38 24.13
C ILE A 362 -15.06 -1.93 24.44
N ASN A 363 -14.01 -1.39 23.83
CA ASN A 363 -13.61 0.02 24.02
C ASN A 363 -14.76 0.98 23.69
N CYS A 364 -15.44 0.76 22.56
CA CYS A 364 -16.60 1.56 22.16
C CYS A 364 -17.77 1.40 23.15
N GLY A 365 -18.05 0.18 23.61
CA GLY A 365 -19.10 -0.09 24.59
C GLY A 365 -18.86 0.60 25.93
N VAL A 366 -17.64 0.51 26.47
CA VAL A 366 -17.23 1.17 27.71
C VAL A 366 -17.29 2.70 27.57
N PHE A 367 -16.85 3.24 26.43
CA PHE A 367 -16.94 4.68 26.16
C PHE A 367 -18.39 5.18 26.07
N LEU A 368 -19.27 4.44 25.39
CA LEU A 368 -20.70 4.78 25.34
C LEU A 368 -21.34 4.68 26.73
N LEU A 369 -20.94 3.72 27.55
CA LEU A 369 -21.39 3.59 28.93
C LEU A 369 -20.95 4.78 29.79
N TRP A 370 -19.72 5.25 29.63
CA TRP A 370 -19.25 6.51 30.24
C TRP A 370 -20.10 7.71 29.81
N LYS A 371 -20.37 7.87 28.51
CA LYS A 371 -21.22 8.96 28.01
C LYS A 371 -22.66 8.87 28.50
N TYR A 372 -23.19 7.67 28.64
CA TYR A 372 -24.50 7.44 29.20
C TYR A 372 -24.54 7.77 30.71
N ALA A 373 -23.51 7.37 31.47
CA ALA A 373 -23.38 7.69 32.89
C ALA A 373 -23.25 9.19 33.14
N GLU A 374 -22.42 9.89 32.35
CA GLU A 374 -22.23 11.34 32.40
C GLU A 374 -23.55 12.08 32.08
N LYS A 375 -24.26 11.63 31.03
CA LYS A 375 -25.56 12.19 30.67
C LYS A 375 -26.59 11.96 31.78
N ARG A 376 -26.68 10.75 32.32
CA ARG A 376 -27.63 10.40 33.39
C ARG A 376 -27.40 11.24 34.66
N ALA A 377 -26.14 11.40 35.06
CA ALA A 377 -25.77 12.24 36.21
C ALA A 377 -26.17 13.70 35.99
N ARG A 378 -25.98 14.27 34.79
CA ARG A 378 -26.34 15.66 34.49
C ARG A 378 -27.84 15.92 34.40
N PHE A 379 -28.60 15.01 33.77
CA PHE A 379 -30.02 15.23 33.49
C PHE A 379 -30.94 14.75 34.62
N PHE A 380 -30.59 13.67 35.31
CA PHE A 380 -31.44 13.05 36.34
C PHE A 380 -30.85 13.16 37.76
N ASN A 381 -29.70 13.82 37.92
CA ASN A 381 -28.95 13.92 39.18
C ASN A 381 -28.64 12.56 39.85
N ASP A 382 -28.66 11.48 39.07
CA ASP A 382 -28.40 10.13 39.54
C ASP A 382 -26.95 9.75 39.29
N LEU A 383 -26.16 9.78 40.37
CA LEU A 383 -24.72 9.53 40.36
C LEU A 383 -24.36 8.04 40.43
N ARG A 384 -25.31 7.13 40.66
CA ARG A 384 -25.00 5.71 40.94
C ARG A 384 -24.21 5.05 39.82
N LEU A 385 -24.62 5.28 38.57
CA LEU A 385 -23.94 4.73 37.40
C LEU A 385 -22.57 5.37 37.19
N ASN A 386 -22.45 6.68 37.45
CA ASN A 386 -21.18 7.39 37.31
C ASN A 386 -20.16 6.94 38.38
N GLN A 387 -20.61 6.75 39.63
CA GLN A 387 -19.82 6.18 40.72
C GLN A 387 -19.37 4.76 40.39
N PHE A 388 -20.26 3.91 39.87
CA PHE A 388 -19.90 2.57 39.41
C PHE A 388 -18.77 2.59 38.36
N MET A 389 -18.84 3.51 37.39
CA MET A 389 -17.79 3.66 36.38
C MET A 389 -16.48 4.14 37.02
N CYS A 390 -16.50 5.15 37.90
CA CYS A 390 -15.32 5.59 38.64
C CYS A 390 -14.72 4.49 39.53
N ASP A 391 -15.52 3.57 40.05
CA ASP A 391 -15.05 2.51 40.93
C ASP A 391 -14.41 1.32 40.20
N ASN A 392 -14.82 1.07 38.95
CA ASN A 392 -14.44 -0.13 38.21
C ASN A 392 -13.62 0.14 36.96
N PHE A 393 -13.69 1.33 36.38
CA PHE A 393 -13.13 1.66 35.06
C PHE A 393 -12.06 2.74 35.11
N LEU A 394 -11.68 3.18 36.30
CA LEU A 394 -10.72 4.26 36.52
C LEU A 394 -9.55 3.76 37.38
N PHE A 395 -8.34 3.93 36.88
CA PHE A 395 -7.14 3.52 37.61
C PHE A 395 -6.78 4.49 38.73
N SER A 396 -6.74 3.97 39.97
CA SER A 396 -6.23 4.68 41.15
C SER A 396 -5.47 3.74 42.08
N VAL A 397 -4.40 4.26 42.68
CA VAL A 397 -3.55 3.56 43.66
C VAL A 397 -4.37 3.11 44.87
N GLU A 398 -5.33 3.92 45.30
CA GLU A 398 -6.20 3.61 46.44
C GLU A 398 -7.13 2.42 46.15
N LYS A 399 -7.61 2.29 44.91
CA LYS A 399 -8.50 1.20 44.52
C LYS A 399 -7.76 -0.15 44.52
N ILE A 400 -6.48 -0.15 44.16
CA ILE A 400 -5.62 -1.34 44.28
C ILE A 400 -5.39 -1.70 45.76
N LYS A 401 -5.17 -0.72 46.65
CA LYS A 401 -5.10 -0.95 48.11
C LYS A 401 -6.41 -1.49 48.69
N GLN A 402 -7.55 -1.17 48.08
CA GLN A 402 -8.88 -1.69 48.42
C GLN A 402 -9.18 -3.06 47.78
N ASN A 403 -8.17 -3.83 47.36
CA ASN A 403 -8.29 -5.15 46.72
C ASN A 403 -9.08 -5.18 45.40
N LYS A 404 -9.29 -4.04 44.72
CA LYS A 404 -9.98 -3.98 43.41
C LYS A 404 -9.00 -4.21 42.25
N PHE A 405 -8.38 -5.39 42.19
CA PHE A 405 -7.33 -5.69 41.20
C PHE A 405 -7.82 -5.69 39.74
N TRP A 406 -9.10 -5.97 39.50
CA TRP A 406 -9.68 -5.96 38.14
C TRP A 406 -9.56 -4.59 37.45
N VAL A 407 -9.50 -3.51 38.24
CA VAL A 407 -9.32 -2.13 37.77
C VAL A 407 -8.05 -2.01 36.91
N ALA A 408 -7.01 -2.80 37.18
CA ALA A 408 -5.79 -2.81 36.39
C ALA A 408 -5.99 -3.24 34.92
N ILE A 409 -7.05 -3.98 34.62
CA ILE A 409 -7.38 -4.40 33.25
C ILE A 409 -8.51 -3.53 32.70
N THR A 410 -9.57 -3.32 33.48
CA THR A 410 -10.75 -2.59 33.01
C THR A 410 -10.48 -1.11 32.76
N SER A 411 -9.50 -0.50 33.43
CA SER A 411 -9.11 0.90 33.17
C SER A 411 -8.50 1.14 31.79
N GLU A 412 -7.89 0.12 31.18
CA GLU A 412 -7.26 0.20 29.86
C GLU A 412 -8.30 0.23 28.71
N PHE A 413 -9.55 -0.12 28.99
CA PHE A 413 -10.66 -0.03 28.03
C PHE A 413 -11.43 1.30 28.13
N SER A 414 -11.18 2.08 29.17
CA SER A 414 -11.79 3.41 29.37
C SER A 414 -11.12 4.47 28.51
N HIS A 415 -11.87 5.46 28.04
CA HIS A 415 -11.34 6.53 27.18
C HIS A 415 -11.97 7.87 27.56
N ILE A 416 -11.15 8.92 27.73
CA ILE A 416 -11.63 10.25 28.17
C ILE A 416 -12.31 11.04 27.04
N SER A 417 -11.77 10.93 25.82
CA SER A 417 -12.23 11.69 24.66
C SER A 417 -12.49 10.79 23.46
N GLY A 418 -13.42 11.21 22.60
CA GLY A 418 -13.76 10.46 21.38
C GLY A 418 -12.59 10.41 20.38
N LEU A 419 -11.77 11.46 20.32
CA LEU A 419 -10.55 11.47 19.48
C LEU A 419 -9.49 10.50 20.00
N HIS A 420 -9.34 10.36 21.33
CA HIS A 420 -8.43 9.37 21.91
C HIS A 420 -8.90 7.96 21.57
N LEU A 421 -10.19 7.65 21.75
CA LEU A 421 -10.78 6.37 21.36
C LEU A 421 -10.57 6.08 19.87
N LEU A 422 -10.78 7.08 19.00
CA LEU A 422 -10.60 6.93 17.56
C LEU A 422 -9.15 6.64 17.19
N ALA A 423 -8.19 7.41 17.71
CA ALA A 423 -6.77 7.20 17.47
C ALA A 423 -6.33 5.80 17.94
N ASN A 424 -6.77 5.40 19.14
CA ASN A 424 -6.52 4.07 19.69
C ASN A 424 -7.08 2.96 18.79
N SER A 425 -8.35 3.08 18.40
CA SER A 425 -9.03 2.08 17.58
C SER A 425 -8.44 1.98 16.18
N VAL A 426 -8.01 3.09 15.58
CA VAL A 426 -7.31 3.10 14.28
C VAL A 426 -5.95 2.43 14.39
N ALA A 427 -5.17 2.74 15.43
CA ALA A 427 -3.88 2.09 15.67
C ALA A 427 -4.05 0.57 15.90
N LEU A 428 -5.01 0.17 16.72
CA LEU A 428 -5.28 -1.24 17.00
C LEU A 428 -5.82 -1.98 15.76
N TYR A 429 -6.68 -1.35 14.97
CA TYR A 429 -7.17 -1.94 13.72
C TYR A 429 -6.05 -2.11 12.69
N SER A 430 -5.24 -1.07 12.47
CA SER A 430 -4.21 -1.08 11.41
C SER A 430 -3.00 -1.92 11.78
N ILE A 431 -2.44 -1.71 12.97
CA ILE A 431 -1.21 -2.35 13.44
C ILE A 431 -1.55 -3.65 14.17
N GLY A 432 -2.53 -3.63 15.07
CA GLY A 432 -2.94 -4.81 15.83
C GLY A 432 -3.41 -5.96 14.94
N THR A 433 -4.11 -5.69 13.82
CA THR A 433 -4.47 -6.76 12.87
C THR A 433 -3.24 -7.44 12.26
N GLN A 434 -2.18 -6.69 11.94
CA GLN A 434 -0.95 -7.25 11.38
C GLN A 434 -0.16 -8.03 12.44
N THR A 435 -0.02 -7.46 13.63
CA THR A 435 0.63 -8.11 14.78
C THR A 435 -0.11 -9.39 15.17
N ALA A 436 -1.44 -9.39 15.19
CA ALA A 436 -2.25 -10.57 15.49
C ALA A 436 -2.19 -11.64 14.40
N GLN A 437 -2.02 -11.25 13.13
CA GLN A 437 -1.77 -12.20 12.04
C GLN A 437 -0.40 -12.87 12.16
N PHE A 438 0.62 -12.14 12.62
CA PHE A 438 1.95 -12.68 12.84
C PHE A 438 2.02 -13.61 14.07
N LEU A 439 1.48 -13.18 15.23
CA LEU A 439 1.54 -13.97 16.47
C LEU A 439 0.48 -15.10 16.51
N GLY A 440 -0.64 -14.93 15.80
CA GLY A 440 -1.83 -15.75 15.94
C GLY A 440 -2.77 -15.23 17.04
N ALA A 441 -4.07 -15.49 16.89
CA ALA A 441 -5.14 -14.86 17.69
C ALA A 441 -5.01 -15.08 19.20
N LYS A 442 -4.75 -16.32 19.64
CA LYS A 442 -4.64 -16.66 21.07
C LYS A 442 -3.42 -15.99 21.73
N LYS A 443 -2.27 -16.01 21.04
CA LYS A 443 -1.03 -15.40 21.54
C LYS A 443 -1.13 -13.88 21.57
N PHE A 444 -1.77 -13.27 20.57
CA PHE A 444 -2.03 -11.84 20.56
C PHE A 444 -2.95 -11.41 21.70
N LEU A 445 -4.04 -12.14 21.97
CA LEU A 445 -4.93 -11.83 23.07
C LEU A 445 -4.21 -11.91 24.43
N ALA A 446 -3.40 -12.96 24.64
CA ALA A 446 -2.59 -13.09 25.85
C ALA A 446 -1.57 -11.95 25.98
N PHE A 447 -0.86 -11.61 24.89
CA PHE A 447 0.05 -10.48 24.85
C PHE A 447 -0.66 -9.16 25.21
N TYR A 448 -1.84 -8.90 24.65
CA TYR A 448 -2.60 -7.68 24.87
C TYR A 448 -3.01 -7.54 26.35
N LEU A 449 -3.53 -8.62 26.97
CA LEU A 449 -3.90 -8.63 28.39
C LEU A 449 -2.69 -8.47 29.32
N MET A 450 -1.57 -9.10 29.00
CA MET A 450 -0.32 -8.90 29.75
C MET A 450 0.22 -7.49 29.62
N ALA A 451 0.06 -6.86 28.46
CA ALA A 451 0.43 -5.47 28.24
C ALA A 451 -0.44 -4.53 29.09
N CYS A 452 -1.76 -4.77 29.18
CA CYS A 452 -2.65 -4.03 30.10
C CYS A 452 -2.13 -4.10 31.55
N LEU A 453 -1.80 -5.31 32.02
CA LEU A 453 -1.30 -5.50 33.38
C LEU A 453 0.05 -4.78 33.59
N SER A 454 0.98 -4.90 32.65
CA SER A 454 2.29 -4.25 32.71
C SER A 454 2.16 -2.72 32.74
N SER A 455 1.26 -2.15 31.94
CA SER A 455 0.97 -0.72 31.95
C SER A 455 0.43 -0.26 33.30
N SER A 456 -0.52 -0.98 33.88
CA SER A 456 -1.08 -0.68 35.20
C SER A 456 -0.06 -0.79 36.34
N VAL A 457 0.82 -1.81 36.31
CA VAL A 457 1.92 -1.95 37.28
C VAL A 457 2.91 -0.78 37.16
N PHE A 458 3.25 -0.39 35.93
CA PHE A 458 4.15 0.74 35.72
C PHE A 458 3.52 2.05 36.17
N SER A 459 2.23 2.29 35.89
CA SER A 459 1.52 3.46 36.39
C SER A 459 1.40 3.48 37.91
N TYR A 460 1.22 2.32 38.56
CA TYR A 460 1.29 2.21 40.02
C TYR A 460 2.68 2.62 40.53
N ALA A 461 3.75 2.02 39.98
CA ALA A 461 5.12 2.29 40.41
C ALA A 461 5.52 3.75 40.20
N TYR A 462 5.13 4.33 39.06
CA TYR A 462 5.36 5.74 38.74
C TYR A 462 4.68 6.65 39.77
N LYS A 463 3.39 6.43 40.06
CA LYS A 463 2.63 7.25 41.02
C LYS A 463 3.05 7.03 42.48
N ALA A 464 3.46 5.82 42.84
CA ALA A 464 3.81 5.47 44.22
C ALA A 464 5.23 5.91 44.60
N TYR A 465 6.19 5.82 43.68
CA TYR A 465 7.62 6.02 43.99
C TYR A 465 8.26 7.15 43.20
N LEU A 466 7.95 7.30 41.91
CA LEU A 466 8.68 8.20 41.01
C LEU A 466 8.15 9.64 41.06
N SER A 467 6.81 9.80 41.12
CA SER A 467 6.19 11.12 41.10
C SER A 467 6.45 11.97 42.36
N PRO A 468 6.51 11.44 43.60
CA PRO A 468 6.83 12.24 44.78
C PRO A 468 8.27 12.78 44.73
N ILE A 469 9.21 11.98 44.23
CA ILE A 469 10.63 12.33 44.10
C ILE A 469 10.83 13.43 43.05
N LEU A 470 10.16 13.32 41.89
CA LEU A 470 10.34 14.24 40.77
C LEU A 470 9.64 15.60 40.97
N PHE A 471 8.50 15.63 41.66
CA PHE A 471 7.63 16.83 41.71
C PHE A 471 7.37 17.36 43.12
N ASN A 472 8.10 16.86 44.14
CA ASN A 472 8.11 17.33 45.52
C ASN A 472 6.70 17.63 46.09
N ASN A 473 5.75 16.71 45.88
CA ASN A 473 4.34 16.80 46.29
C ASN A 473 3.57 18.08 45.90
N LYS A 474 4.08 18.91 44.98
CA LYS A 474 3.38 20.13 44.50
C LYS A 474 2.27 19.86 43.47
N ARG A 475 2.03 18.60 43.11
CA ARG A 475 0.90 18.20 42.27
C ARG A 475 -0.28 17.83 43.15
N ASN A 476 -1.40 18.55 43.01
CA ASN A 476 -2.69 18.12 43.56
C ASN A 476 -3.15 16.88 42.79
N PHE A 477 -2.93 15.70 43.39
CA PHE A 477 -3.17 14.39 42.77
C PHE A 477 -4.65 13.99 42.66
N ASP A 478 -5.58 14.68 43.31
CA ASP A 478 -7.01 14.33 43.31
C ASP A 478 -7.68 14.43 41.93
N HIS A 479 -7.04 15.12 40.98
CA HIS A 479 -7.51 15.22 39.59
C HIS A 479 -6.65 14.45 38.57
N ASP A 480 -5.57 13.77 38.98
CA ASP A 480 -4.77 12.89 38.10
C ASP A 480 -5.43 11.52 37.90
N LEU A 481 -6.70 11.59 37.52
CA LEU A 481 -7.52 10.53 36.98
C LEU A 481 -6.89 10.09 35.66
N SER A 482 -6.01 9.10 35.73
CA SER A 482 -5.43 8.43 34.55
C SER A 482 -6.53 7.62 33.87
N LEU A 483 -7.45 8.32 33.21
CA LEU A 483 -8.49 7.76 32.39
C LEU A 483 -7.83 7.28 31.09
N GLY A 484 -7.73 5.96 30.94
CA GLY A 484 -7.57 5.33 29.63
C GLY A 484 -6.22 5.54 28.98
N SER A 485 -5.13 5.17 29.66
CA SER A 485 -3.85 5.00 28.98
C SER A 485 -3.96 3.79 28.07
N SER A 486 -3.80 4.00 26.77
CA SER A 486 -3.79 2.94 25.78
C SER A 486 -2.51 2.09 25.80
N GLY A 487 -2.05 1.72 27.00
CA GLY A 487 -0.76 1.08 27.24
C GLY A 487 -0.59 -0.20 26.41
N ALA A 488 -1.63 -1.03 26.34
CA ALA A 488 -1.63 -2.23 25.51
C ALA A 488 -1.56 -1.96 23.99
N THR A 489 -2.17 -0.86 23.54
CA THR A 489 -2.05 -0.45 22.13
C THR A 489 -0.66 0.10 21.84
N ASN A 490 -0.07 0.87 22.75
CA ASN A 490 1.31 1.34 22.60
C ASN A 490 2.31 0.16 22.61
N ALA A 491 2.08 -0.85 23.47
CA ALA A 491 2.83 -2.11 23.45
C ALA A 491 2.75 -2.79 22.08
N THR A 492 1.57 -2.79 21.45
CA THR A 492 1.33 -3.36 20.12
C THR A 492 2.06 -2.58 19.03
N VAL A 493 2.07 -1.24 19.10
CA VAL A 493 2.81 -0.36 18.19
C VAL A 493 4.31 -0.62 18.28
N VAL A 494 4.86 -0.66 19.50
CA VAL A 494 6.29 -0.88 19.74
C VAL A 494 6.72 -2.29 19.34
N LEU A 495 5.90 -3.31 19.64
CA LEU A 495 6.13 -4.68 19.20
C LEU A 495 6.20 -4.75 17.67
N PHE A 496 5.25 -4.12 16.97
CA PHE A 496 5.25 -4.08 15.51
C PHE A 496 6.47 -3.33 14.95
N ALA A 497 6.80 -2.16 15.51
CA ALA A 497 7.96 -1.37 15.09
C ALA A 497 9.28 -2.13 15.30
N SER A 498 9.34 -2.98 16.34
CA SER A 498 10.50 -3.84 16.62
C SER A 498 10.60 -5.03 15.67
N LEU A 499 9.47 -5.62 15.27
CA LEU A 499 9.41 -6.73 14.30
C LEU A 499 9.65 -6.27 12.86
N PHE A 500 9.13 -5.10 12.49
CA PHE A 500 9.17 -4.57 11.13
C PHE A 500 9.66 -3.11 11.10
N PRO A 501 10.93 -2.85 11.41
CA PRO A 501 11.44 -1.49 11.54
C PRO A 501 11.34 -0.69 10.24
N ARG A 502 11.46 -1.35 9.07
CA ARG A 502 11.38 -0.70 7.75
C ARG A 502 9.95 -0.40 7.27
N SER A 503 8.91 -0.90 7.94
CA SER A 503 7.52 -0.60 7.59
C SER A 503 7.21 0.88 7.82
N THR A 504 6.34 1.48 7.03
CA THR A 504 5.95 2.89 7.18
C THR A 504 4.61 3.03 7.90
N PHE A 505 4.56 3.92 8.89
CA PHE A 505 3.35 4.41 9.54
C PHE A 505 2.92 5.73 8.92
N LEU A 506 1.61 5.92 8.76
CA LEU A 506 1.04 7.22 8.38
C LEU A 506 0.74 7.99 9.67
N VAL A 507 1.67 8.84 10.09
CA VAL A 507 1.50 9.72 11.24
C VAL A 507 1.01 11.07 10.71
N PHE A 508 -0.24 11.46 11.00
CA PHE A 508 -0.86 12.68 10.46
C PHE A 508 -0.69 12.84 8.94
N PHE A 509 -0.92 11.76 8.18
CA PHE A 509 -0.77 11.69 6.71
C PHE A 509 0.68 11.81 6.19
N ILE A 510 1.68 11.89 7.08
CA ILE A 510 3.09 11.86 6.73
C ILE A 510 3.62 10.42 6.89
N PRO A 511 4.14 9.79 5.83
CA PRO A 511 4.73 8.47 5.92
C PRO A 511 6.06 8.55 6.70
N CYS A 512 6.10 7.94 7.87
CA CYS A 512 7.26 7.87 8.74
C CYS A 512 7.65 6.39 8.97
N PRO A 513 8.92 6.01 8.94
CA PRO A 513 9.35 4.66 9.31
C PRO A 513 8.86 4.27 10.72
N ALA A 514 8.42 3.03 10.90
CA ALA A 514 7.78 2.55 12.12
C ALA A 514 8.67 2.70 13.36
N TRP A 515 9.98 2.42 13.22
CA TRP A 515 10.95 2.61 14.30
C TRP A 515 11.05 4.08 14.73
N LEU A 516 11.08 5.01 13.76
CA LEU A 516 11.20 6.44 14.01
C LEU A 516 9.91 6.99 14.64
N ALA A 517 8.76 6.57 14.14
CA ALA A 517 7.47 6.91 14.70
C ALA A 517 7.32 6.39 16.14
N ALA A 518 7.71 5.13 16.41
CA ALA A 518 7.66 4.57 17.76
C ALA A 518 8.58 5.33 18.74
N ILE A 519 9.82 5.63 18.34
CA ILE A 519 10.75 6.44 19.15
C ILE A 519 10.18 7.84 19.38
N GLY A 520 9.62 8.47 18.34
CA GLY A 520 9.00 9.80 18.45
C GLY A 520 7.83 9.82 19.44
N PHE A 521 6.93 8.84 19.37
CA PHE A 521 5.80 8.72 20.30
C PHE A 521 6.27 8.45 21.74
N ILE A 522 7.20 7.51 21.94
CA ILE A 522 7.77 7.23 23.28
C ILE A 522 8.49 8.46 23.83
N GLY A 523 9.29 9.14 23.00
CA GLY A 523 10.03 10.33 23.40
C GLY A 523 9.10 11.48 23.78
N PHE A 524 8.00 11.66 23.03
CA PHE A 524 6.95 12.62 23.36
C PHE A 524 6.26 12.27 24.69
N ASP A 525 5.94 10.99 24.92
CA ASP A 525 5.34 10.52 26.16
C ASP A 525 6.28 10.72 27.36
N ILE A 526 7.57 10.41 27.23
CA ILE A 526 8.59 10.66 28.27
C ILE A 526 8.72 12.17 28.54
N TYR A 527 8.81 12.99 27.48
CA TYR A 527 8.88 14.44 27.62
C TYR A 527 7.67 15.00 28.37
N ASN A 528 6.46 14.56 28.05
CA ASN A 528 5.25 14.97 28.77
C ASN A 528 5.25 14.49 30.23
N SER A 529 5.78 13.29 30.50
CA SER A 529 5.93 12.76 31.87
C SER A 529 6.82 13.64 32.75
N LEU A 530 7.91 14.16 32.17
CA LEU A 530 8.93 14.93 32.88
C LEU A 530 8.58 16.42 32.99
N PHE A 531 8.01 17.00 31.93
CA PHE A 531 7.81 18.46 31.81
C PHE A 531 6.35 18.92 31.91
N ALA A 532 5.41 18.01 32.17
CA ALA A 532 4.06 18.32 32.68
C ALA A 532 3.21 19.29 31.82
N LYS A 533 3.32 19.28 30.48
CA LYS A 533 2.68 20.30 29.64
C LYS A 533 1.28 19.96 29.09
N ILE A 534 0.84 18.69 29.07
CA ILE A 534 -0.42 18.31 28.41
C ILE A 534 -1.12 17.15 29.15
N GLU A 535 -2.33 17.39 29.68
CA GLU A 535 -3.10 16.48 30.55
C GLU A 535 -3.85 15.34 29.81
N TRP A 536 -4.03 15.44 28.49
CA TRP A 536 -4.93 14.56 27.73
C TRP A 536 -4.28 13.26 27.23
N LEU A 537 -2.99 13.03 27.52
CA LEU A 537 -2.24 11.82 27.16
C LEU A 537 -1.75 11.10 28.42
N GLY A 538 -2.21 9.87 28.64
CA GLY A 538 -1.80 8.99 29.74
C GLY A 538 -0.35 8.51 29.63
N SER A 539 0.60 9.42 29.83
CA SER A 539 2.03 9.28 29.54
C SER A 539 2.72 8.11 30.28
N SER A 540 2.39 7.85 31.56
CA SER A 540 3.09 6.81 32.33
C SER A 540 2.75 5.39 31.89
N ALA A 541 1.48 5.05 31.69
CA ALA A 541 1.12 3.70 31.28
C ALA A 541 1.44 3.40 29.81
N HIS A 542 1.50 4.43 28.95
CA HIS A 542 2.04 4.28 27.60
C HIS A 542 3.52 3.85 27.63
N ILE A 543 4.33 4.45 28.51
CA ILE A 543 5.73 4.06 28.69
C ILE A 543 5.83 2.63 29.22
N GLY A 544 5.01 2.24 30.19
CA GLY A 544 4.95 0.87 30.71
C GLY A 544 4.59 -0.16 29.63
N GLY A 545 3.63 0.18 28.77
CA GLY A 545 3.23 -0.67 27.65
C GLY A 545 4.31 -0.76 26.57
N ALA A 546 4.94 0.37 26.21
CA ALA A 546 6.07 0.42 25.27
C ALA A 546 7.24 -0.46 25.74
N ALA A 547 7.61 -0.33 27.02
CA ALA A 547 8.68 -1.13 27.63
C ALA A 547 8.35 -2.63 27.57
N PHE A 548 7.09 -3.01 27.85
CA PHE A 548 6.64 -4.39 27.72
C PHE A 548 6.69 -4.91 26.29
N GLY A 549 6.19 -4.13 25.32
CA GLY A 549 6.22 -4.49 23.89
C GLY A 549 7.64 -4.73 23.38
N PHE A 550 8.59 -3.87 23.74
CA PHE A 550 10.00 -4.04 23.40
C PHE A 550 10.64 -5.25 24.09
N SER A 551 10.35 -5.44 25.38
CA SER A 551 10.87 -6.58 26.16
C SER A 551 10.36 -7.91 25.62
N TYR A 552 9.08 -7.99 25.24
CA TYR A 552 8.48 -9.16 24.61
C TYR A 552 9.18 -9.49 23.28
N TYR A 553 9.47 -8.48 22.47
CA TYR A 553 10.27 -8.67 21.26
C TYR A 553 11.67 -9.20 21.59
N TRP A 554 12.40 -8.52 22.48
CA TRP A 554 13.82 -8.79 22.72
C TRP A 554 14.09 -10.16 23.35
N PHE A 555 13.29 -10.54 24.35
CA PHE A 555 13.51 -11.78 25.10
C PHE A 555 12.81 -12.99 24.48
N TYR A 556 11.60 -12.81 23.95
CA TYR A 556 10.80 -13.93 23.42
C TYR A 556 10.94 -14.06 21.91
N LEU A 557 10.58 -13.04 21.12
CA LEU A 557 10.48 -13.18 19.65
C LEU A 557 11.81 -13.13 18.90
N LYS A 558 12.80 -12.36 19.38
CA LYS A 558 14.10 -12.16 18.70
C LYS A 558 14.82 -13.46 18.37
N GLN A 559 14.67 -14.48 19.22
CA GLN A 559 15.27 -15.80 19.04
C GLN A 559 14.65 -16.58 17.86
N TYR A 560 13.37 -16.35 17.59
CA TYR A 560 12.65 -16.99 16.49
C TYR A 560 12.83 -16.26 15.15
N VAL A 561 12.98 -14.93 15.20
CA VAL A 561 13.17 -14.11 13.99
C VAL A 561 14.56 -14.28 13.38
N ARG A 562 15.61 -14.51 14.19
CA ARG A 562 17.00 -14.72 13.70
C ARG A 562 17.26 -16.07 13.02
N LYS A 563 16.31 -17.00 13.06
CA LYS A 563 16.41 -18.32 12.40
C LYS A 563 15.88 -18.34 10.97
N PHE A 564 15.39 -17.20 10.48
CA PHE A 564 15.01 -16.92 9.10
C PHE A 564 15.83 -15.73 8.61
#